data_AF-A0A800GJA7-F1
#
_entry.id   AF-A0A800GJA7-F1
#
_cell.length_a   1.000
_cell.length_b   1.000
_cell.length_c   1.000
_cell.angle_alpha   90.00
_cell.angle_beta   90.00
_cell.angle_gamma   90.00
#
_symmetry.space_group_name_H-M   'P 1'
#
loop_
_entity.id
_entity.type
_entity.pdbx_description
1 polymer ?
#
loop_
_entity_poly.entity_id
_entity_poly.type
_entity_poly.pdbx_seq_one_letter_code
_entity_poly.pdbx_strand_id
1 'polypeptide(L)'
;MQQYLGIKSQHPDHLVFYRMGDFYELFFDDAKKAAELLNITLTSRGQSAGQPIPMAGIPHHAAENYVAKLIKQGESVVFCEQIGDPATSKGPVERKVLRTVTPGTVTDEALLEDRKDNFLLAISVNAQTTGIACLDLGSGKFVLQEVNSEEQLLAEIERLNPAELLFSEDFVLPVQLKDRTGLCKRPPWHFELESATQLILRQFNTHDLSGFGCEHLVTAVCAAGCLLQYVKDTQQTALPHIQGIAIEHLDESIALDACSRRNLELDSHPSGNLQFTLYGVLDKTSTAMGSRCLRRWINRPLRSQIILNGRYACINSFLQDQRFHDIQSSLRQVGDIERISSRIALKSARPRDLCVLRNTL
;
A
#
# COMPACT_ATOMS: atom_id res chain seq x y z
N MET A 1 -27.29 8.26 16.59
CA MET A 1 -26.80 6.88 16.42
C MET A 1 -27.27 6.22 15.13
N GLN A 2 -28.52 6.37 14.68
CA GLN A 2 -28.99 5.77 13.41
C GLN A 2 -28.08 6.08 12.21
N GLN A 3 -27.70 7.35 12.02
CA GLN A 3 -26.78 7.77 10.95
C GLN A 3 -25.39 7.11 11.04
N TYR A 4 -24.82 7.02 12.26
CA TYR A 4 -23.56 6.33 12.48
C TYR A 4 -23.67 4.83 12.15
N LEU A 5 -24.71 4.15 12.64
CA LEU A 5 -24.92 2.72 12.40
C LEU A 5 -25.11 2.40 10.92
N GLY A 6 -25.79 3.28 10.16
CA GLY A 6 -25.93 3.13 8.71
C GLY A 6 -24.60 3.24 7.95
N ILE A 7 -23.66 4.07 8.42
CA ILE A 7 -22.31 4.14 7.85
C ILE A 7 -21.49 2.92 8.30
N LYS A 8 -21.55 2.56 9.59
CA LYS A 8 -20.81 1.42 10.13
C LYS A 8 -21.24 0.09 9.50
N SER A 9 -22.51 -0.08 9.12
CA SER A 9 -22.96 -1.29 8.42
C SER A 9 -22.36 -1.45 7.01
N GLN A 10 -21.90 -0.37 6.39
CA GLN A 10 -21.18 -0.41 5.11
C GLN A 10 -19.69 -0.75 5.30
N HIS A 11 -19.18 -0.61 6.52
CA HIS A 11 -17.78 -0.86 6.89
C HIS A 11 -17.67 -1.66 8.19
N PRO A 12 -18.22 -2.90 8.24
CA PRO A 12 -18.30 -3.67 9.48
C PRO A 12 -16.92 -3.96 10.07
N ASP A 13 -15.93 -4.22 9.22
CA ASP A 13 -14.59 -4.67 9.61
C ASP A 13 -13.56 -3.54 9.78
N HIS A 14 -13.97 -2.27 9.67
CA HIS A 14 -13.06 -1.13 9.73
C HIS A 14 -13.44 -0.15 10.84
N LEU A 15 -12.44 0.50 11.41
CA LEU A 15 -12.66 1.56 12.39
C LEU A 15 -13.26 2.78 11.70
N VAL A 16 -14.42 3.26 12.16
CA VAL A 16 -15.06 4.45 11.60
C VAL A 16 -14.71 5.68 12.43
N PHE A 17 -13.86 6.53 11.88
CA PHE A 17 -13.57 7.86 12.43
C PHE A 17 -14.72 8.80 12.06
N TYR A 18 -15.67 8.95 12.98
CA TYR A 18 -16.87 9.75 12.76
C TYR A 18 -16.66 11.19 13.24
N ARG A 19 -16.58 12.14 12.29
CA ARG A 19 -16.30 13.54 12.61
C ARG A 19 -17.39 14.15 13.49
N MET A 20 -17.06 14.71 14.64
CA MET A 20 -17.99 15.51 15.44
C MET A 20 -17.30 16.74 16.03
N GLY A 21 -17.63 17.91 15.48
CA GLY A 21 -16.98 19.16 15.86
C GLY A 21 -15.49 19.08 15.54
N ASP A 22 -14.64 19.21 16.54
CA ASP A 22 -13.18 19.13 16.39
C ASP A 22 -12.57 17.75 16.66
N PHE A 23 -13.40 16.72 16.84
CA PHE A 23 -12.96 15.36 17.15
C PHE A 23 -13.37 14.37 16.07
N TYR A 24 -12.60 13.30 15.92
CA TYR A 24 -13.12 12.04 15.39
C TYR A 24 -13.49 11.15 16.58
N GLU A 25 -14.74 10.73 16.63
CA GLU A 25 -15.25 9.82 17.65
C GLU A 25 -15.54 8.44 17.04
N LEU A 26 -15.29 7.41 17.83
CA LEU A 26 -15.62 6.02 17.56
C LEU A 26 -16.60 5.53 18.62
N PHE A 27 -17.44 4.56 18.27
CA PHE A 27 -18.49 4.06 19.15
C PHE A 27 -18.52 2.53 19.24
N PHE A 28 -19.11 2.02 20.33
CA PHE A 28 -19.29 0.59 20.58
C PHE A 28 -17.96 -0.17 20.57
N ASP A 29 -17.84 -1.23 19.76
CA ASP A 29 -16.63 -2.06 19.74
C ASP A 29 -15.45 -1.36 19.06
N ASP A 30 -15.71 -0.47 18.10
CA ASP A 30 -14.66 0.40 17.53
C ASP A 30 -14.04 1.29 18.61
N ALA A 31 -14.83 1.79 19.56
CA ALA A 31 -14.34 2.60 20.67
C ALA A 31 -13.43 1.79 21.61
N LYS A 32 -13.83 0.57 21.97
CA LYS A 32 -13.04 -0.32 22.83
C LYS A 32 -11.72 -0.69 22.16
N LYS A 33 -11.80 -1.10 20.89
CA LYS A 33 -10.63 -1.45 20.07
C LYS A 33 -9.68 -0.27 19.93
N ALA A 34 -10.19 0.91 19.56
CA ALA A 34 -9.36 2.11 19.44
C ALA A 34 -8.75 2.53 20.78
N ALA A 35 -9.48 2.44 21.89
CA ALA A 35 -8.95 2.75 23.22
C ALA A 35 -7.74 1.87 23.58
N GLU A 36 -7.81 0.58 23.30
CA GLU A 36 -6.71 -0.37 23.52
C GLU A 36 -5.53 -0.11 22.58
N LEU A 37 -5.76 -0.06 21.27
CA LEU A 37 -4.68 0.05 20.27
C LEU A 37 -3.97 1.40 20.30
N LEU A 38 -4.70 2.48 20.61
CA LEU A 38 -4.17 3.84 20.63
C LEU A 38 -3.77 4.32 22.02
N ASN A 39 -4.09 3.56 23.06
CA ASN A 39 -3.97 3.95 24.46
C ASN A 39 -4.64 5.30 24.74
N ILE A 40 -5.92 5.40 24.38
CA ILE A 40 -6.76 6.59 24.61
C ILE A 40 -7.89 6.26 25.58
N THR A 41 -8.41 7.28 26.26
CA THR A 41 -9.46 7.09 27.27
C THR A 41 -10.76 6.58 26.65
N LEU A 42 -11.23 5.42 27.12
CA LEU A 42 -12.58 4.93 26.85
C LEU A 42 -13.57 5.62 27.80
N THR A 43 -14.57 6.28 27.22
CA THR A 43 -15.67 6.95 27.93
C THR A 43 -17.01 6.42 27.42
N SER A 44 -18.11 7.06 27.82
CA SER A 44 -19.45 6.74 27.31
C SER A 44 -20.24 8.00 26.96
N ARG A 45 -21.13 7.88 25.97
CA ARG A 45 -21.95 8.99 25.48
C ARG A 45 -23.40 8.57 25.31
N GLY A 46 -24.28 9.09 26.18
CA GLY A 46 -25.71 8.79 26.12
C GLY A 46 -26.02 7.31 26.31
N GLN A 47 -27.19 6.87 25.86
CA GLN A 47 -27.66 5.49 25.98
C GLN A 47 -28.29 5.00 24.67
N SER A 48 -28.14 3.71 24.39
CA SER A 48 -28.85 2.99 23.33
C SER A 48 -29.51 1.76 23.95
N ALA A 49 -30.84 1.65 23.81
CA ALA A 49 -31.63 0.57 24.45
C ALA A 49 -31.36 0.42 25.97
N GLY A 50 -31.16 1.54 26.67
CA GLY A 50 -30.91 1.57 28.12
C GLY A 50 -29.45 1.28 28.54
N GLN A 51 -28.57 0.92 27.61
CA GLN A 51 -27.14 0.68 27.87
C GLN A 51 -26.30 1.92 27.48
N PRO A 52 -25.29 2.32 28.27
CA PRO A 52 -24.38 3.40 27.91
C PRO A 52 -23.59 3.04 26.65
N ILE A 53 -23.43 3.99 25.73
CA ILE A 53 -22.70 3.75 24.47
C ILE A 53 -21.20 3.99 24.71
N PRO A 54 -20.33 2.96 24.59
CA PRO A 54 -18.88 3.17 24.66
C PRO A 54 -18.41 4.13 23.58
N MET A 55 -17.53 5.05 23.93
CA MET A 55 -17.04 6.11 23.05
C MET A 55 -15.55 6.37 23.32
N ALA A 56 -14.77 6.52 22.26
CA ALA A 56 -13.38 6.98 22.32
C ALA A 56 -13.20 8.05 21.23
N GLY A 57 -12.33 9.02 21.46
CA GLY A 57 -12.19 10.13 20.53
C GLY A 57 -10.80 10.73 20.51
N ILE A 58 -10.45 11.30 19.37
CA ILE A 58 -9.17 11.97 19.14
C ILE A 58 -9.41 13.35 18.50
N PRO A 59 -8.59 14.36 18.82
CA PRO A 59 -8.66 15.65 18.15
C PRO A 59 -8.34 15.49 16.66
N HIS A 60 -9.11 16.12 15.79
CA HIS A 60 -8.96 15.90 14.35
C HIS A 60 -7.60 16.36 13.80
N HIS A 61 -7.04 17.45 14.34
CA HIS A 61 -5.72 17.95 13.97
C HIS A 61 -4.59 16.97 14.31
N ALA A 62 -4.83 16.05 15.24
CA ALA A 62 -3.88 15.02 15.65
C ALA A 62 -4.15 13.66 14.98
N ALA A 63 -5.20 13.53 14.16
CA ALA A 63 -5.68 12.25 13.66
C ALA A 63 -4.62 11.47 12.86
N GLU A 64 -3.77 12.17 12.10
CA GLU A 64 -2.69 11.55 11.30
C GLU A 64 -1.76 10.67 12.15
N ASN A 65 -1.37 11.12 13.35
CA ASN A 65 -0.49 10.36 14.23
C ASN A 65 -1.14 9.09 14.77
N TYR A 66 -2.45 9.13 15.02
CA TYR A 66 -3.20 7.95 15.48
C TYR A 66 -3.43 6.97 14.34
N VAL A 67 -3.72 7.47 13.14
CA VAL A 67 -3.87 6.65 11.93
C VAL A 67 -2.56 5.93 11.62
N ALA A 68 -1.41 6.61 11.72
CA ALA A 68 -0.11 5.97 11.54
C ALA A 68 0.11 4.75 12.46
N LYS A 69 -0.36 4.84 13.72
CA LYS A 69 -0.29 3.72 14.67
C LYS A 69 -1.22 2.56 14.28
N LEU A 70 -2.45 2.87 13.86
CA LEU A 70 -3.43 1.87 13.41
C LEU A 70 -2.94 1.14 12.17
N ILE A 71 -2.45 1.89 11.17
CA ILE A 71 -1.91 1.32 9.93
C ILE A 71 -0.74 0.38 10.20
N LYS A 72 0.19 0.75 11.11
CA LYS A 72 1.29 -0.13 11.51
C LYS A 72 0.84 -1.42 12.17
N GLN A 73 -0.34 -1.44 12.77
CA GLN A 73 -0.96 -2.63 13.36
C GLN A 73 -1.86 -3.39 12.39
N GLY A 74 -1.96 -2.94 11.13
CA GLY A 74 -2.79 -3.57 10.09
C GLY A 74 -4.26 -3.14 10.11
N GLU A 75 -4.60 -2.07 10.81
CA GLU A 75 -5.99 -1.61 10.98
C GLU A 75 -6.36 -0.53 9.96
N SER A 76 -7.44 -0.77 9.23
CA SER A 76 -8.01 0.17 8.27
C SER A 76 -8.96 1.17 8.94
N VAL A 77 -8.92 2.42 8.49
CA VAL A 77 -9.68 3.54 9.06
C VAL A 77 -10.53 4.21 8.00
N VAL A 78 -11.82 4.35 8.26
CA VAL A 78 -12.79 5.04 7.41
C VAL A 78 -13.03 6.44 7.95
N PHE A 79 -12.78 7.46 7.14
CA PHE A 79 -13.05 8.86 7.51
C PHE A 79 -14.45 9.25 7.09
N CYS A 80 -15.30 9.51 8.08
CA CYS A 80 -16.65 10.01 7.88
C CYS A 80 -16.71 11.50 8.24
N GLU A 81 -16.95 12.33 7.23
CA GLU A 81 -16.93 13.79 7.34
C GLU A 81 -18.33 14.41 7.37
N GLN A 82 -18.35 15.66 7.84
CA GLN A 82 -19.52 16.53 7.90
C GLN A 82 -19.69 17.21 6.53
N ILE A 83 -20.82 17.02 5.86
CA ILE A 83 -21.12 17.63 4.55
C ILE A 83 -22.22 18.67 4.71
N GLY A 84 -21.92 19.91 4.33
CA GLY A 84 -22.83 21.05 4.44
C GLY A 84 -22.63 21.85 5.73
N ASP A 85 -23.36 22.96 5.84
CA ASP A 85 -23.22 23.91 6.95
C ASP A 85 -24.14 23.51 8.13
N PRO A 86 -23.59 23.22 9.33
CA PRO A 86 -24.36 22.96 10.53
C PRO A 86 -25.37 24.07 10.87
N ALA A 87 -25.06 25.33 10.55
CA ALA A 87 -25.92 26.47 10.85
C ALA A 87 -27.22 26.49 10.03
N THR A 88 -27.24 25.82 8.87
CA THR A 88 -28.38 25.83 7.93
C THR A 88 -29.23 24.55 8.00
N SER A 89 -28.80 23.54 8.75
CA SER A 89 -29.41 22.21 8.76
C SER A 89 -30.40 22.04 9.93
N LYS A 90 -31.66 21.69 9.66
CA LYS A 90 -32.61 21.24 10.69
C LYS A 90 -32.35 19.76 11.00
N GLY A 91 -31.51 19.48 11.99
CA GLY A 91 -31.17 18.13 12.44
C GLY A 91 -29.69 17.79 12.21
N PRO A 92 -29.29 16.50 12.36
CA PRO A 92 -27.91 16.09 12.10
C PRO A 92 -27.51 16.40 10.65
N VAL A 93 -26.36 17.07 10.50
CA VAL A 93 -25.75 17.39 9.20
C VAL A 93 -25.49 16.09 8.42
N GLU A 94 -25.55 16.17 7.09
CA GLU A 94 -25.25 15.04 6.23
C GLU A 94 -23.82 14.52 6.50
N ARG A 95 -23.65 13.20 6.39
CA ARG A 95 -22.39 12.51 6.64
C ARG A 95 -22.03 11.65 5.45
N LYS A 96 -20.78 11.78 5.00
CA LYS A 96 -20.25 10.96 3.92
C LYS A 96 -18.90 10.41 4.30
N VAL A 97 -18.66 9.17 3.90
CA VAL A 97 -17.32 8.60 3.87
C VAL A 97 -16.56 9.34 2.77
N LEU A 98 -15.47 10.00 3.15
CA LEU A 98 -14.66 10.78 2.20
C LEU A 98 -13.47 9.96 1.68
N ARG A 99 -12.88 9.13 2.55
CA ARG A 99 -11.80 8.21 2.17
C ARG A 99 -11.67 7.07 3.17
N THR A 100 -11.13 5.96 2.70
CA THR A 100 -10.71 4.84 3.54
C THR A 100 -9.19 4.72 3.45
N VAL A 101 -8.52 4.74 4.59
CA VAL A 101 -7.07 4.56 4.69
C VAL A 101 -6.81 3.14 5.13
N THR A 102 -6.17 2.35 4.28
CA THR A 102 -5.82 0.95 4.54
C THR A 102 -4.30 0.79 4.48
N PRO A 103 -3.71 -0.24 5.11
CA PRO A 103 -2.26 -0.39 5.13
C PRO A 103 -1.60 -0.40 3.76
N GLY A 104 -2.22 -0.98 2.73
CA GLY A 104 -1.68 -1.03 1.37
C GLY A 104 -1.99 0.18 0.50
N THR A 105 -2.90 1.08 0.91
CA THR A 105 -3.41 2.18 0.07
C THR A 105 -3.02 3.57 0.57
N VAL A 106 -2.04 3.63 1.47
CA VAL A 106 -1.50 4.88 2.00
C VAL A 106 -0.60 5.60 0.98
N THR A 107 -0.82 6.90 0.81
CA THR A 107 0.04 7.78 -0.02
C THR A 107 0.54 9.03 0.71
N ASP A 108 -0.03 9.32 1.89
CA ASP A 108 0.37 10.43 2.74
C ASP A 108 1.78 10.19 3.30
N GLU A 109 2.67 11.19 3.16
CA GLU A 109 4.07 11.10 3.60
C GLU A 109 4.19 10.77 5.10
N ALA A 110 3.32 11.35 5.93
CA ALA A 110 3.32 11.13 7.38
C ALA A 110 2.99 9.68 7.80
N LEU A 111 2.38 8.91 6.90
CA LEU A 111 1.94 7.54 7.16
C LEU A 111 2.88 6.50 6.52
N LEU A 112 3.83 6.92 5.68
CA LEU A 112 4.76 6.05 4.98
C LEU A 112 6.16 6.11 5.59
N GLU A 113 6.89 5.01 5.45
CA GLU A 113 8.33 5.00 5.68
C GLU A 113 9.05 5.46 4.41
N ASP A 114 9.95 6.43 4.51
CA ASP A 114 10.63 7.03 3.35
C ASP A 114 11.39 6.00 2.53
N ARG A 115 12.14 5.12 3.19
CA ARG A 115 13.11 4.21 2.55
C ARG A 115 12.57 2.80 2.29
N LYS A 116 11.25 2.61 2.37
CA LYS A 116 10.58 1.32 2.19
C LYS A 116 9.39 1.46 1.25
N ASP A 117 9.23 0.51 0.34
CA ASP A 117 8.03 0.40 -0.50
C ASP A 117 6.82 -0.03 0.34
N ASN A 118 5.62 0.41 -0.04
CA ASN A 118 4.38 0.06 0.63
C ASN A 118 3.44 -0.65 -0.34
N PHE A 119 3.63 -1.95 -0.51
CA PHE A 119 2.90 -2.72 -1.51
C PHE A 119 1.52 -3.16 -1.02
N LEU A 120 0.53 -2.98 -1.88
CA LEU A 120 -0.73 -3.72 -1.88
C LEU A 120 -0.56 -4.91 -2.82
N LEU A 121 -0.90 -6.11 -2.35
CA LEU A 121 -0.79 -7.33 -3.13
C LEU A 121 -2.12 -8.04 -3.19
N ALA A 122 -2.46 -8.62 -4.35
CA ALA A 122 -3.61 -9.50 -4.50
C ALA A 122 -3.15 -10.85 -5.05
N ILE A 123 -3.77 -11.93 -4.56
CA ILE A 123 -3.55 -13.29 -5.05
C ILE A 123 -4.84 -13.88 -5.59
N SER A 124 -4.74 -14.57 -6.72
CA SER A 124 -5.82 -15.37 -7.32
C SER A 124 -5.27 -16.74 -7.67
N VAL A 125 -6.05 -17.79 -7.43
CA VAL A 125 -5.60 -19.17 -7.64
C VAL A 125 -6.53 -19.87 -8.61
N ASN A 126 -5.95 -20.55 -9.60
CA ASN A 126 -6.66 -21.45 -10.50
C ASN A 126 -5.85 -22.73 -10.67
N ALA A 127 -6.40 -23.86 -10.21
CA ALA A 127 -5.74 -25.15 -10.18
C ALA A 127 -4.34 -25.10 -9.54
N GLN A 128 -3.27 -25.19 -10.33
CA GLN A 128 -1.88 -25.18 -9.85
C GLN A 128 -1.19 -23.82 -10.04
N THR A 129 -1.84 -22.85 -10.67
CA THR A 129 -1.25 -21.54 -10.95
C THR A 129 -1.83 -20.50 -10.00
N THR A 130 -0.94 -19.74 -9.36
CA THR A 130 -1.28 -18.59 -8.54
C THR A 130 -0.83 -17.32 -9.25
N GLY A 131 -1.79 -16.46 -9.56
CA GLY A 131 -1.55 -15.13 -10.05
C GLY A 131 -1.32 -14.17 -8.90
N ILE A 132 -0.31 -13.33 -9.04
CA ILE A 132 0.04 -12.30 -8.07
C ILE A 132 0.03 -10.95 -8.80
N ALA A 133 -0.71 -10.01 -8.22
CA ALA A 133 -0.69 -8.62 -8.64
C ALA A 133 -0.17 -7.76 -7.50
N CYS A 134 0.78 -6.87 -7.78
CA CYS A 134 1.44 -6.06 -6.77
C CYS A 134 1.49 -4.59 -7.22
N LEU A 135 0.96 -3.69 -6.39
CA LEU A 135 0.93 -2.27 -6.63
C LEU A 135 1.61 -1.52 -5.48
N ASP A 136 2.53 -0.61 -5.81
CA ASP A 136 2.88 0.49 -4.92
C ASP A 136 2.10 1.73 -5.35
N LEU A 137 1.07 2.08 -4.58
CA LEU A 137 0.21 3.21 -4.90
C LEU A 137 0.97 4.55 -4.84
N GLY A 138 2.03 4.61 -4.02
CA GLY A 138 2.89 5.78 -3.86
C GLY A 138 3.77 6.07 -5.06
N SER A 139 4.05 5.08 -5.92
CA SER A 139 4.84 5.27 -7.16
C SER A 139 4.05 5.01 -8.44
N GLY A 140 2.89 4.32 -8.33
CA GLY A 140 2.14 3.83 -9.49
C GLY A 140 2.75 2.56 -10.10
N LYS A 141 3.80 1.98 -9.50
CA LYS A 141 4.42 0.74 -9.99
C LYS A 141 3.43 -0.41 -9.84
N PHE A 142 3.00 -0.99 -10.96
CA PHE A 142 2.08 -2.12 -11.00
C PHE A 142 2.69 -3.31 -11.73
N VAL A 143 2.80 -4.44 -11.04
CA VAL A 143 3.50 -5.64 -11.52
C VAL A 143 2.61 -6.87 -11.40
N LEU A 144 2.64 -7.71 -12.43
CA LEU A 144 2.01 -9.03 -12.45
C LEU A 144 3.05 -10.15 -12.55
N GLN A 145 2.73 -11.28 -11.93
CA GLN A 145 3.49 -12.52 -12.05
C GLN A 145 2.57 -13.72 -11.83
N GLU A 146 2.95 -14.89 -12.37
CA GLU A 146 2.32 -16.17 -12.09
C GLU A 146 3.35 -17.15 -11.53
N VAL A 147 2.96 -17.90 -10.51
CA VAL A 147 3.76 -18.93 -9.87
C VAL A 147 3.02 -20.26 -9.87
N ASN A 148 3.75 -21.37 -9.85
CA ASN A 148 3.18 -22.71 -10.03
C ASN A 148 3.31 -23.61 -8.78
N SER A 149 3.79 -23.07 -7.67
CA SER A 149 3.87 -23.78 -6.39
C SER A 149 3.65 -22.86 -5.19
N GLU A 150 3.20 -23.45 -4.08
CA GLU A 150 3.06 -22.75 -2.80
C GLU A 150 4.41 -22.19 -2.31
N GLU A 151 5.51 -22.93 -2.51
CA GLU A 151 6.86 -22.48 -2.13
C GLU A 151 7.25 -21.20 -2.87
N GLN A 152 6.94 -21.11 -4.18
CA GLN A 152 7.19 -19.91 -4.97
C GLN A 152 6.31 -18.75 -4.50
N LEU A 153 5.02 -19.01 -4.21
CA LEU A 153 4.13 -18.00 -3.65
C LEU A 153 4.66 -17.43 -2.33
N LEU A 154 5.09 -18.30 -1.41
CA LEU A 154 5.66 -17.89 -0.13
C LEU A 154 6.96 -17.09 -0.31
N ALA A 155 7.83 -17.51 -1.24
CA ALA A 155 9.05 -16.76 -1.56
C ALA A 155 8.76 -15.36 -2.11
N GLU A 156 7.73 -15.22 -2.95
CA GLU A 156 7.31 -13.96 -3.52
C GLU A 156 6.65 -13.03 -2.49
N ILE A 157 5.81 -13.56 -1.60
CA ILE A 157 5.22 -12.79 -0.51
C ILE A 157 6.30 -12.33 0.48
N GLU A 158 7.30 -13.15 0.77
CA GLU A 158 8.44 -12.76 1.61
C GLU A 158 9.28 -11.66 0.93
N ARG A 159 9.53 -11.79 -0.38
CA ARG A 159 10.27 -10.80 -1.18
C ARG A 159 9.56 -9.45 -1.24
N LEU A 160 8.25 -9.47 -1.51
CA LEU A 160 7.45 -8.25 -1.68
C LEU A 160 7.03 -7.67 -0.34
N ASN A 161 6.86 -8.50 0.70
CA ASN A 161 6.44 -8.12 2.05
C ASN A 161 5.31 -7.07 2.06
N PRO A 162 4.13 -7.38 1.46
CA PRO A 162 3.10 -6.39 1.20
C PRO A 162 2.43 -5.88 2.48
N ALA A 163 2.25 -4.58 2.61
CA ALA A 163 1.54 -3.99 3.76
C ALA A 163 0.10 -4.52 3.89
N GLU A 164 -0.50 -4.92 2.77
CA GLU A 164 -1.83 -5.51 2.71
C GLU A 164 -1.91 -6.57 1.61
N LEU A 165 -2.56 -7.70 1.91
CA LEU A 165 -2.72 -8.86 1.02
C LEU A 165 -4.19 -9.19 0.84
N LEU A 166 -4.69 -9.00 -0.38
CA LEU A 166 -6.03 -9.33 -0.84
C LEU A 166 -6.08 -10.77 -1.33
N PHE A 167 -7.09 -11.52 -0.89
CA PHE A 167 -7.31 -12.90 -1.35
C PHE A 167 -8.80 -13.24 -1.33
N SER A 168 -9.20 -14.22 -2.15
CA SER A 168 -10.59 -14.70 -2.18
C SER A 168 -10.97 -15.33 -0.84
N GLU A 169 -12.18 -15.09 -0.36
CA GLU A 169 -12.69 -15.76 0.85
C GLU A 169 -12.80 -17.29 0.72
N ASP A 170 -12.93 -17.79 -0.52
CA ASP A 170 -12.91 -19.22 -0.84
C ASP A 170 -11.50 -19.81 -0.84
N PHE A 171 -10.47 -18.96 -0.84
CA PHE A 171 -9.08 -19.41 -0.86
C PHE A 171 -8.58 -19.71 0.55
N VAL A 172 -8.08 -20.95 0.73
CA VAL A 172 -7.43 -21.36 1.97
C VAL A 172 -5.98 -20.86 1.96
N LEU A 173 -5.70 -19.83 2.74
CA LEU A 173 -4.34 -19.32 2.90
C LEU A 173 -3.39 -20.41 3.46
N PRO A 174 -2.15 -20.50 2.92
CA PRO A 174 -1.06 -21.26 3.52
C PRO A 174 -0.90 -20.95 5.01
N VAL A 175 -0.56 -21.96 5.82
CA VAL A 175 -0.53 -21.83 7.28
C VAL A 175 0.47 -20.76 7.75
N GLN A 176 1.56 -20.59 7.00
CA GLN A 176 2.65 -19.66 7.23
C GLN A 176 2.20 -18.20 7.06
N LEU A 177 1.07 -17.95 6.38
CA LEU A 177 0.54 -16.61 6.15
C LEU A 177 -0.58 -16.23 7.11
N LYS A 178 -1.14 -17.17 7.88
CA LYS A 178 -2.34 -16.93 8.70
C LYS A 178 -2.17 -15.85 9.77
N ASP A 179 -0.95 -15.72 10.31
CA ASP A 179 -0.62 -14.74 11.35
C ASP A 179 -0.08 -13.43 10.78
N ARG A 180 -0.08 -13.27 9.46
CA ARG A 180 0.37 -12.02 8.81
C ARG A 180 -0.63 -10.90 9.10
N THR A 181 -0.13 -9.71 9.36
CA THR A 181 -0.95 -8.50 9.41
C THR A 181 -1.38 -8.06 8.00
N GLY A 182 -2.48 -7.31 7.91
CA GLY A 182 -2.96 -6.78 6.62
C GLY A 182 -3.59 -7.82 5.69
N LEU A 183 -4.02 -8.97 6.20
CA LEU A 183 -4.83 -9.92 5.43
C LEU A 183 -6.24 -9.34 5.22
N CYS A 184 -6.68 -9.27 3.97
CA CYS A 184 -7.99 -8.76 3.61
C CYS A 184 -8.71 -9.74 2.68
N LYS A 185 -9.80 -10.32 3.18
CA LYS A 185 -10.67 -11.20 2.39
C LYS A 185 -11.49 -10.38 1.41
N ARG A 186 -11.60 -10.87 0.20
CA ARG A 186 -12.42 -10.28 -0.86
C ARG A 186 -13.37 -11.34 -1.42
N PRO A 187 -14.60 -10.95 -1.75
CA PRO A 187 -15.52 -11.88 -2.39
C PRO A 187 -14.99 -12.44 -3.73
N PRO A 188 -15.38 -13.66 -4.12
CA PRO A 188 -14.81 -14.34 -5.28
C PRO A 188 -15.06 -13.60 -6.60
N TRP A 189 -16.20 -12.91 -6.74
CA TRP A 189 -16.56 -12.15 -7.94
C TRP A 189 -15.58 -11.01 -8.26
N HIS A 190 -14.80 -10.52 -7.28
CA HIS A 190 -13.74 -9.54 -7.54
C HIS A 190 -12.56 -10.12 -8.33
N PHE A 191 -12.45 -11.45 -8.40
CA PHE A 191 -11.39 -12.16 -9.12
C PHE A 191 -11.90 -12.78 -10.43
N GLU A 192 -13.09 -12.40 -10.91
CA GLU A 192 -13.61 -12.86 -12.20
C GLU A 192 -12.85 -12.22 -13.36
N LEU A 193 -12.44 -13.05 -14.32
CA LEU A 193 -11.59 -12.65 -15.44
C LEU A 193 -12.20 -11.53 -16.31
N GLU A 194 -13.49 -11.65 -16.65
CA GLU A 194 -14.15 -10.68 -17.53
C GLU A 194 -14.21 -9.29 -16.89
N SER A 195 -14.70 -9.23 -15.65
CA SER A 195 -14.76 -8.01 -14.84
C SER A 195 -13.35 -7.42 -14.61
N ALA A 196 -12.38 -8.25 -14.29
CA ALA A 196 -10.98 -7.85 -14.10
C ALA A 196 -10.40 -7.21 -15.38
N THR A 197 -10.58 -7.88 -16.52
CA THR A 197 -10.09 -7.40 -17.82
C THR A 197 -10.72 -6.05 -18.16
N GLN A 198 -12.05 -5.91 -18.03
CA GLN A 198 -12.73 -4.64 -18.27
C GLN A 198 -12.22 -3.51 -17.36
N LEU A 199 -11.97 -3.79 -16.08
CA LEU A 199 -11.44 -2.81 -15.14
C LEU A 199 -10.04 -2.32 -15.52
N ILE A 200 -9.18 -3.23 -15.99
CA ILE A 200 -7.81 -2.95 -16.45
C ILE A 200 -7.85 -2.13 -17.75
N LEU A 201 -8.61 -2.58 -18.75
CA LEU A 201 -8.76 -1.87 -20.03
C LEU A 201 -9.28 -0.45 -19.82
N ARG A 202 -10.27 -0.28 -18.94
CA ARG A 202 -10.80 1.04 -18.58
C ARG A 202 -9.79 1.91 -17.84
N GLN A 203 -8.95 1.33 -16.98
CA GLN A 203 -7.92 2.07 -16.26
C GLN A 203 -6.86 2.62 -17.21
N PHE A 204 -6.41 1.82 -18.18
CA PHE A 204 -5.34 2.20 -19.11
C PHE A 204 -5.84 2.80 -20.42
N ASN A 205 -7.15 2.82 -20.63
CA ASN A 205 -7.79 3.26 -21.87
C ASN A 205 -7.22 2.52 -23.10
N THR A 206 -7.09 1.20 -22.99
CA THR A 206 -6.62 0.31 -24.06
C THR A 206 -7.74 -0.62 -24.55
N HIS A 207 -7.57 -1.17 -25.76
CA HIS A 207 -8.55 -2.09 -26.36
C HIS A 207 -8.33 -3.54 -25.89
N ASP A 208 -7.08 -3.91 -25.65
CA ASP A 208 -6.65 -5.22 -25.20
C ASP A 208 -5.46 -5.11 -24.22
N LEU A 209 -4.99 -6.26 -23.73
CA LEU A 209 -3.85 -6.38 -22.81
C LEU A 209 -2.54 -6.77 -23.52
N SER A 210 -2.56 -6.89 -24.85
CA SER A 210 -1.42 -7.39 -25.64
C SER A 210 -0.21 -6.46 -25.50
N GLY A 211 -0.45 -5.15 -25.45
CA GLY A 211 0.60 -4.12 -25.28
C GLY A 211 1.32 -4.17 -23.93
N PHE A 212 0.72 -4.79 -22.91
CA PHE A 212 1.35 -5.05 -21.61
C PHE A 212 2.00 -6.44 -21.52
N GLY A 213 1.75 -7.28 -22.53
CA GLY A 213 2.22 -8.66 -22.58
C GLY A 213 1.51 -9.62 -21.61
N CYS A 214 0.47 -9.18 -20.88
CA CYS A 214 -0.09 -9.96 -19.76
C CYS A 214 -1.37 -10.71 -20.08
N GLU A 215 -1.84 -10.68 -21.33
CA GLU A 215 -3.08 -11.30 -21.78
C GLU A 215 -3.15 -12.81 -21.50
N HIS A 216 -2.01 -13.51 -21.58
CA HIS A 216 -1.91 -14.94 -21.30
C HIS A 216 -1.81 -15.28 -19.81
N LEU A 217 -1.54 -14.29 -18.94
CA LEU A 217 -1.39 -14.46 -17.49
C LEU A 217 -2.75 -14.35 -16.78
N VAL A 218 -3.66 -15.25 -17.14
CA VAL A 218 -5.09 -15.20 -16.78
C VAL A 218 -5.28 -15.04 -15.27
N THR A 219 -4.54 -15.81 -14.44
CA THR A 219 -4.71 -15.74 -12.99
C THR A 219 -4.16 -14.44 -12.42
N ALA A 220 -3.07 -13.92 -12.98
CA ALA A 220 -2.53 -12.63 -12.55
C ALA A 220 -3.45 -11.47 -12.95
N VAL A 221 -4.11 -11.56 -14.11
CA VAL A 221 -5.14 -10.60 -14.54
C VAL A 221 -6.33 -10.59 -13.56
N CYS A 222 -6.80 -11.75 -13.11
CA CYS A 222 -7.83 -11.84 -12.07
C CYS A 222 -7.41 -11.15 -10.76
N ALA A 223 -6.18 -11.41 -10.29
CA ALA A 223 -5.64 -10.74 -9.11
C ALA A 223 -5.54 -9.21 -9.31
N ALA A 224 -5.12 -8.77 -10.51
CA ALA A 224 -5.00 -7.36 -10.87
C ALA A 224 -6.34 -6.63 -10.87
N GLY A 225 -7.40 -7.28 -11.35
CA GLY A 225 -8.76 -6.75 -11.32
C GLY A 225 -9.26 -6.50 -9.91
N CYS A 226 -9.08 -7.47 -9.02
CA CYS A 226 -9.43 -7.33 -7.60
C CYS A 226 -8.65 -6.18 -6.95
N LEU A 227 -7.34 -6.12 -7.19
CA LEU A 227 -6.47 -5.06 -6.69
C LEU A 227 -6.93 -3.68 -7.16
N LEU A 228 -7.17 -3.50 -8.47
CA LEU A 228 -7.62 -2.23 -9.02
C LEU A 228 -8.99 -1.82 -8.49
N GLN A 229 -9.91 -2.76 -8.33
CA GLN A 229 -11.22 -2.47 -7.72
C GLN A 229 -11.05 -1.99 -6.29
N TYR A 230 -10.20 -2.66 -5.50
CA TYR A 230 -9.93 -2.27 -4.11
C TYR A 230 -9.33 -0.86 -3.99
N VAL A 231 -8.38 -0.51 -4.87
CA VAL A 231 -7.79 0.83 -4.90
C VAL A 231 -8.84 1.88 -5.31
N LYS A 232 -9.71 1.57 -6.28
CA LYS A 232 -10.82 2.46 -6.66
C LYS A 232 -11.79 2.69 -5.49
N ASP A 233 -12.12 1.65 -4.74
CA ASP A 233 -13.05 1.72 -3.61
C ASP A 233 -12.46 2.54 -2.43
N THR A 234 -11.15 2.41 -2.18
CA THR A 234 -10.45 3.08 -1.06
C THR A 234 -10.12 4.54 -1.37
N GLN A 235 -9.66 4.85 -2.59
CA GLN A 235 -9.28 6.21 -2.98
C GLN A 235 -10.46 7.05 -3.46
N GLN A 236 -11.47 6.43 -4.08
CA GLN A 236 -12.65 7.10 -4.65
C GLN A 236 -12.33 8.22 -5.66
N THR A 237 -11.13 8.21 -6.24
CA THR A 237 -10.66 9.17 -7.23
C THR A 237 -10.06 8.47 -8.46
N ALA A 238 -9.87 9.22 -9.54
CA ALA A 238 -9.08 8.73 -10.67
C ALA A 238 -7.63 8.46 -10.25
N LEU A 239 -6.98 7.49 -10.90
CA LEU A 239 -5.64 7.01 -10.59
C LEU A 239 -4.70 7.20 -11.79
N PRO A 240 -4.45 8.44 -12.28
CA PRO A 240 -3.77 8.66 -13.56
C PRO A 240 -2.26 8.38 -13.53
N HIS A 241 -1.66 8.21 -12.36
CA HIS A 241 -0.25 7.83 -12.20
C HIS A 241 0.00 6.32 -12.38
N ILE A 242 -1.04 5.49 -12.31
CA ILE A 242 -0.94 4.07 -12.66
C ILE A 242 -1.05 3.98 -14.19
N GLN A 243 0.09 4.00 -14.87
CA GLN A 243 0.18 4.18 -16.33
C GLN A 243 0.44 2.91 -17.13
N GLY A 244 0.80 1.81 -16.48
CA GLY A 244 0.95 0.54 -17.17
C GLY A 244 1.13 -0.62 -16.20
N ILE A 245 1.22 -1.81 -16.79
CA ILE A 245 1.53 -3.06 -16.11
C ILE A 245 2.88 -3.55 -16.60
N ALA A 246 3.73 -3.99 -15.68
CA ALA A 246 4.94 -4.74 -15.99
C ALA A 246 4.78 -6.20 -15.57
N ILE A 247 5.42 -7.10 -16.30
CA ILE A 247 5.46 -8.53 -15.95
C ILE A 247 6.82 -8.81 -15.32
N GLU A 248 6.82 -9.48 -14.17
CA GLU A 248 8.03 -10.03 -13.59
C GLU A 248 8.03 -11.54 -13.82
N HIS A 249 8.96 -12.02 -14.64
CA HIS A 249 9.18 -13.46 -14.80
C HIS A 249 10.18 -13.96 -13.74
N LEU A 250 9.94 -15.19 -13.23
CA LEU A 250 10.80 -15.81 -12.22
C LEU A 250 12.22 -16.08 -12.76
N ASP A 251 12.34 -16.43 -14.05
CA ASP A 251 13.58 -16.82 -14.70
C ASP A 251 14.52 -15.63 -15.02
N GLU A 252 14.04 -14.39 -14.93
CA GLU A 252 14.86 -13.18 -15.06
C GLU A 252 15.76 -12.91 -13.85
N SER A 253 15.44 -13.53 -12.71
CA SER A 253 16.12 -13.29 -11.44
C SER A 253 16.63 -14.57 -10.78
N ILE A 254 17.58 -14.44 -9.87
CA ILE A 254 18.04 -15.55 -9.05
C ILE A 254 16.93 -15.88 -8.05
N ALA A 255 16.40 -17.10 -8.13
CA ALA A 255 15.42 -17.60 -7.19
C ALA A 255 16.04 -17.73 -5.80
N LEU A 256 15.40 -17.11 -4.81
CA LEU A 256 15.76 -17.20 -3.40
C LEU A 256 14.50 -17.56 -2.63
N ASP A 257 14.52 -18.69 -1.94
CA ASP A 257 13.42 -19.10 -1.07
C ASP A 257 13.29 -18.17 0.16
N ALA A 258 12.15 -18.25 0.84
CA ALA A 258 11.85 -17.41 2.00
C ALA A 258 12.78 -17.65 3.21
N CYS A 259 13.36 -18.83 3.35
CA CYS A 259 14.32 -19.14 4.42
C CYS A 259 15.69 -18.52 4.12
N SER A 260 16.19 -18.70 2.89
CA SER A 260 17.42 -18.11 2.38
C SER A 260 17.41 -16.59 2.52
N ARG A 261 16.31 -15.92 2.17
CA ARG A 261 16.18 -14.45 2.34
C ARG A 261 16.33 -14.00 3.79
N ARG A 262 15.69 -14.71 4.73
CA ARG A 262 15.77 -14.42 6.16
C ARG A 262 17.17 -14.68 6.72
N ASN A 263 17.78 -15.80 6.35
CA ASN A 263 19.12 -16.19 6.84
C ASN A 263 20.24 -15.33 6.26
N LEU A 264 20.07 -14.80 5.05
CA LEU A 264 21.00 -13.84 4.44
C LEU A 264 20.80 -12.41 4.96
N GLU A 265 19.73 -12.17 5.73
CA GLU A 265 19.43 -10.88 6.35
C GLU A 265 19.52 -9.72 5.34
N LEU A 266 18.87 -9.91 4.18
CA LEU A 266 19.02 -9.02 3.03
C LEU A 266 18.58 -7.58 3.36
N ASP A 267 17.42 -7.43 3.98
CA ASP A 267 16.87 -6.12 4.36
C ASP A 267 16.04 -6.14 5.67
N SER A 268 16.06 -7.27 6.39
CA SER A 268 15.50 -7.44 7.71
C SER A 268 16.41 -8.32 8.58
N HIS A 269 16.43 -8.05 9.89
CA HIS A 269 17.20 -8.79 10.88
C HIS A 269 16.28 -9.08 12.09
N PRO A 270 16.40 -10.23 12.78
CA PRO A 270 15.51 -10.59 13.90
C PRO A 270 15.46 -9.57 15.05
N SER A 271 16.55 -8.86 15.32
CA SER A 271 16.60 -7.77 16.31
C SER A 271 15.89 -6.48 15.89
N GLY A 272 15.47 -6.37 14.62
CA GLY A 272 14.95 -5.15 14.01
C GLY A 272 16.02 -4.11 13.64
N ASN A 273 17.30 -4.34 13.97
CA ASN A 273 18.36 -3.40 13.63
C ASN A 273 18.78 -3.53 12.16
N LEU A 274 18.41 -2.54 11.35
CA LEU A 274 18.75 -2.49 9.93
C LEU A 274 20.26 -2.50 9.66
N GLN A 275 21.11 -2.00 10.58
CA GLN A 275 22.56 -1.97 10.37
C GLN A 275 23.22 -3.35 10.28
N PHE A 276 22.52 -4.39 10.75
CA PHE A 276 23.00 -5.78 10.67
C PHE A 276 22.60 -6.47 9.36
N THR A 277 21.91 -5.77 8.45
CA THR A 277 21.45 -6.30 7.16
C THR A 277 22.38 -5.89 6.01
N LEU A 278 22.37 -6.66 4.92
CA LEU A 278 23.10 -6.30 3.70
C LEU A 278 22.67 -4.91 3.18
N TYR A 279 21.36 -4.65 3.14
CA TYR A 279 20.80 -3.36 2.76
C TYR A 279 21.30 -2.22 3.66
N GLY A 280 21.32 -2.39 4.99
CA GLY A 280 21.77 -1.34 5.91
C GLY A 280 23.26 -0.99 5.77
N VAL A 281 24.09 -1.97 5.39
CA VAL A 281 25.50 -1.75 5.08
C VAL A 281 25.65 -0.98 3.75
N LEU A 282 24.93 -1.41 2.71
CA LEU A 282 25.06 -0.88 1.35
C LEU A 282 24.33 0.46 1.11
N ASP A 283 23.24 0.74 1.83
CA ASP A 283 22.44 1.93 1.58
C ASP A 283 23.14 3.21 2.06
N LYS A 284 23.80 3.87 1.10
CA LYS A 284 24.37 5.23 1.20
C LYS A 284 23.72 6.17 0.18
N THR A 285 22.52 5.84 -0.28
CA THR A 285 21.80 6.60 -1.30
C THR A 285 21.41 8.00 -0.78
N SER A 286 21.45 8.99 -1.68
CA SER A 286 21.09 10.37 -1.37
C SER A 286 19.59 10.62 -1.24
N THR A 287 18.75 9.79 -1.88
CA THR A 287 17.30 10.02 -1.98
C THR A 287 16.52 8.82 -1.47
N ALA A 288 15.30 9.07 -0.98
CA ALA A 288 14.38 8.03 -0.53
C ALA A 288 14.03 7.04 -1.67
N MET A 289 13.69 7.54 -2.85
CA MET A 289 13.43 6.72 -4.04
C MET A 289 14.64 5.87 -4.47
N GLY A 290 15.87 6.41 -4.34
CA GLY A 290 17.09 5.67 -4.61
C GLY A 290 17.31 4.53 -3.62
N SER A 291 17.02 4.76 -2.34
CA SER A 291 17.07 3.74 -1.30
C SER A 291 16.08 2.60 -1.55
N ARG A 292 14.83 2.93 -1.90
CA ARG A 292 13.80 1.94 -2.27
C ARG A 292 14.23 1.14 -3.50
N CYS A 293 14.77 1.81 -4.53
CA CYS A 293 15.30 1.16 -5.72
C CYS A 293 16.43 0.16 -5.39
N LEU A 294 17.39 0.55 -4.56
CA LEU A 294 18.47 -0.34 -4.11
C LEU A 294 17.92 -1.56 -3.36
N ARG A 295 16.98 -1.36 -2.44
CA ARG A 295 16.33 -2.45 -1.70
C ARG A 295 15.66 -3.45 -2.65
N ARG A 296 14.97 -2.97 -3.69
CA ARG A 296 14.38 -3.83 -4.73
C ARG A 296 15.44 -4.62 -5.50
N TRP A 297 16.58 -4.02 -5.84
CA TRP A 297 17.65 -4.71 -6.55
C TRP A 297 18.31 -5.80 -5.70
N ILE A 298 18.53 -5.55 -4.41
CA ILE A 298 19.05 -6.56 -3.47
C ILE A 298 18.09 -7.75 -3.39
N ASN A 299 16.78 -7.48 -3.32
CA ASN A 299 15.77 -8.52 -3.21
C ASN A 299 15.41 -9.22 -4.53
N ARG A 300 15.88 -8.72 -5.68
CA ARG A 300 15.68 -9.35 -7.01
C ARG A 300 16.97 -9.29 -7.84
N PRO A 301 17.96 -10.16 -7.56
CA PRO A 301 19.21 -10.20 -8.32
C PRO A 301 18.94 -10.66 -9.76
N LEU A 302 19.36 -9.87 -10.75
CA LEU A 302 19.08 -10.13 -12.17
C LEU A 302 20.03 -11.18 -12.76
N ARG A 303 19.55 -11.95 -13.74
CA ARG A 303 20.35 -12.94 -14.50
C ARG A 303 20.90 -12.41 -15.82
N SER A 304 20.25 -11.38 -16.40
CA SER A 304 20.63 -10.81 -17.69
C SER A 304 22.01 -10.14 -17.64
N GLN A 305 22.99 -10.76 -18.29
CA GLN A 305 24.35 -10.23 -18.37
C GLN A 305 24.42 -8.88 -19.11
N ILE A 306 23.49 -8.64 -20.04
CA ILE A 306 23.40 -7.36 -20.75
C ILE A 306 23.10 -6.23 -19.76
N ILE A 307 22.09 -6.40 -18.91
CA ILE A 307 21.71 -5.40 -17.91
C ILE A 307 22.82 -5.23 -16.88
N LEU A 308 23.41 -6.34 -16.40
CA LEU A 308 24.49 -6.31 -15.40
C LEU A 308 25.73 -5.58 -15.93
N ASN A 309 26.17 -5.88 -17.15
CA ASN A 309 27.32 -5.21 -17.77
C ASN A 309 27.06 -3.71 -17.98
N GLY A 310 25.82 -3.32 -18.32
CA GLY A 310 25.43 -1.90 -18.36
C GLY A 310 25.55 -1.21 -16.99
N ARG A 311 25.10 -1.87 -15.91
CA ARG A 311 25.28 -1.36 -14.55
C ARG A 311 26.75 -1.25 -14.16
N TYR A 312 27.57 -2.25 -14.48
CA TYR A 312 29.01 -2.24 -14.19
C TYR A 312 29.73 -1.13 -14.95
N ALA A 313 29.42 -0.93 -16.23
CA ALA A 313 29.99 0.16 -17.03
C ALA A 313 29.63 1.53 -16.43
N CYS A 314 28.38 1.71 -16.02
CA CYS A 314 27.91 2.93 -15.36
C CYS A 314 28.67 3.20 -14.05
N ILE A 315 28.80 2.20 -13.18
CA ILE A 315 29.59 2.30 -11.94
C ILE A 315 31.04 2.66 -12.24
N ASN A 316 31.68 1.98 -13.20
CA ASN A 316 33.07 2.24 -13.56
C ASN A 316 33.27 3.67 -14.07
N SER A 317 32.34 4.21 -14.86
CA SER A 317 32.40 5.60 -15.34
C SER A 317 32.36 6.62 -14.21
N PHE A 318 31.58 6.37 -13.15
CA PHE A 318 31.53 7.27 -11.99
C PHE A 318 32.76 7.16 -11.08
N LEU A 319 33.39 5.98 -11.02
CA LEU A 319 34.59 5.76 -10.22
C LEU A 319 35.85 6.35 -10.86
N GLN A 320 36.02 6.22 -12.18
CA GLN A 320 37.21 6.69 -12.89
C GLN A 320 37.44 8.19 -12.71
N ASP A 321 36.37 9.00 -12.81
CA ASP A 321 36.46 10.46 -12.69
C ASP A 321 36.20 10.97 -11.26
N GLN A 322 35.97 10.07 -10.28
CA GLN A 322 35.51 10.39 -8.91
C GLN A 322 34.28 11.32 -8.84
N ARG A 323 33.50 11.40 -9.93
CA ARG A 323 32.34 12.30 -10.08
C ARG A 323 31.15 11.93 -9.19
N PHE A 324 31.19 10.76 -8.57
CA PHE A 324 30.11 10.30 -7.70
C PHE A 324 29.88 11.23 -6.51
N HIS A 325 30.90 11.93 -5.98
CA HIS A 325 30.74 12.88 -4.88
C HIS A 325 29.87 14.08 -5.28
N ASP A 326 30.17 14.71 -6.42
CA ASP A 326 29.42 15.86 -6.92
C ASP A 326 27.98 15.49 -7.27
N ILE A 327 27.80 14.33 -7.92
CA ILE A 327 26.49 13.79 -8.25
C ILE A 327 25.70 13.48 -6.96
N GLN A 328 26.33 12.85 -5.96
CA GLN A 328 25.69 12.55 -4.70
C GLN A 328 25.22 13.83 -3.99
N SER A 329 26.04 14.88 -4.00
CA SER A 329 25.70 16.19 -3.43
C SER A 329 24.50 16.84 -4.13
N SER A 330 24.46 16.76 -5.46
CA SER A 330 23.35 17.26 -6.28
C SER A 330 22.07 16.47 -6.02
N LEU A 331 22.17 15.14 -5.99
CA LEU A 331 21.04 14.26 -5.70
C LEU A 331 20.50 14.41 -4.28
N ARG A 332 21.26 14.90 -3.30
CA ARG A 332 20.73 15.17 -1.94
C ARG A 332 19.70 16.30 -1.92
N GLN A 333 19.74 17.19 -2.91
CA GLN A 333 18.77 18.28 -3.04
C GLN A 333 17.48 17.82 -3.74
N VAL A 334 17.51 16.64 -4.38
CA VAL A 334 16.36 16.04 -5.06
C VAL A 334 15.43 15.45 -4.00
N GLY A 335 14.21 15.98 -3.93
CA GLY A 335 13.16 15.41 -3.08
C GLY A 335 12.64 14.05 -3.58
N ASP A 336 11.68 13.47 -2.86
CA ASP A 336 11.02 12.23 -3.28
C ASP A 336 10.00 12.49 -4.40
N ILE A 337 10.50 12.81 -5.60
CA ILE A 337 9.68 13.15 -6.75
C ILE A 337 8.74 12.02 -7.19
N GLU A 338 9.11 10.76 -6.93
CA GLU A 338 8.29 9.58 -7.22
C GLU A 338 6.97 9.65 -6.43
N ARG A 339 7.04 9.84 -5.10
CA ARG A 339 5.84 9.95 -4.25
C ARG A 339 5.10 11.28 -4.41
N ILE A 340 5.83 12.38 -4.62
CA ILE A 340 5.21 13.69 -4.86
C ILE A 340 4.36 13.65 -6.14
N SER A 341 4.85 13.02 -7.21
CA SER A 341 4.12 12.91 -8.48
C SER A 341 2.80 12.14 -8.30
N SER A 342 2.80 11.07 -7.51
CA SER A 342 1.58 10.31 -7.19
C SER A 342 0.59 11.12 -6.35
N ARG A 343 1.06 11.90 -5.37
CA ARG A 343 0.18 12.81 -4.61
C ARG A 343 -0.42 13.92 -5.49
N ILE A 344 0.33 14.42 -6.48
CA ILE A 344 -0.20 15.38 -7.46
C ILE A 344 -1.30 14.71 -8.30
N ALA A 345 -1.05 13.49 -8.80
CA ALA A 345 -2.02 12.71 -9.56
C ALA A 345 -3.31 12.43 -8.79
N LEU A 346 -3.20 12.15 -7.49
CA LEU A 346 -4.32 11.93 -6.57
C LEU A 346 -4.96 13.23 -6.04
N LYS A 347 -4.46 14.40 -6.43
CA LYS A 347 -4.89 15.72 -5.92
C LYS A 347 -4.80 15.85 -4.40
N SER A 348 -3.85 15.15 -3.78
CA SER A 348 -3.57 15.17 -2.34
C SER A 348 -2.26 15.87 -1.99
N ALA A 349 -1.53 16.40 -2.97
CA ALA A 349 -0.27 17.12 -2.76
C ALA A 349 -0.47 18.40 -1.93
N ARG A 350 0.43 18.61 -0.95
CA ARG A 350 0.44 19.80 -0.09
C ARG A 350 1.30 20.92 -0.72
N PRO A 351 1.15 22.19 -0.32
CA PRO A 351 1.99 23.28 -0.84
C PRO A 351 3.50 23.02 -0.71
N ARG A 352 3.92 22.33 0.36
CA ARG A 352 5.32 21.92 0.56
C ARG A 352 5.80 20.94 -0.51
N ASP A 353 4.96 20.00 -0.95
CA ASP A 353 5.30 19.05 -2.02
C ASP A 353 5.65 19.78 -3.32
N LEU A 354 4.86 20.79 -3.67
CA LEU A 354 5.08 21.60 -4.87
C LEU A 354 6.35 22.45 -4.77
N CYS A 355 6.65 22.99 -3.59
CA CYS A 355 7.91 23.70 -3.34
C CYS A 355 9.13 22.77 -3.48
N VAL A 356 9.04 21.53 -2.97
CA VAL A 356 10.11 20.52 -3.11
C VAL A 356 10.30 20.16 -4.57
N LEU A 357 9.21 19.93 -5.33
CA LEU A 357 9.28 19.64 -6.75
C LEU A 357 9.92 20.79 -7.55
N ARG A 358 9.50 22.04 -7.28
CA ARG A 358 10.09 23.24 -7.90
C ARG A 358 11.58 23.41 -7.60
N ASN A 359 12.03 23.04 -6.40
CA ASN A 359 13.44 23.14 -6.06
C ASN A 359 14.28 22.00 -6.67
N THR A 360 13.61 20.91 -7.09
CA THR A 360 14.24 19.72 -7.66
C THR A 360 14.40 19.81 -9.18
N LEU A 361 13.38 20.32 -9.88
CA LEU A 361 13.34 20.53 -11.34
C LEU A 361 13.88 21.91 -11.71
#